data_AF-A0A4Y2HC81-F1
#
_entry.id   AF-A0A4Y2HC81-F1
#
_cell.length_a   1.000
_cell.length_b   1.000
_cell.length_c   1.000
_cell.angle_alpha   90.00
_cell.angle_beta   90.00
_cell.angle_gamma   90.00
#
_symmetry.space_group_name_H-M   'P 1'
#
loop_
_entity.id
_entity.type
_entity.pdbx_description
1 polymer ?
#
loop_
_entity_poly.entity_id
_entity_poly.type
_entity_poly.pdbx_seq_one_letter_code
_entity_poly.pdbx_strand_id
1 'polypeptide(L)'
;MDREIQTLLLSHKHIHLRWLKAHVGYLGNECVDQLAKEAITKGDPFFLPKPLSYQKSEIRSAALNIWQDNWDNGETGRSTHEIVPRVSYKPLEWNREELMFVTGRGSFPSYLQSSNT
;
A
#
# COMPACT_ATOMS: atom_id res chain seq x y z
N MET A 1 -7.89 -5.09 -21.22
CA MET A 1 -8.19 -3.65 -21.20
C MET A 1 -6.94 -2.79 -21.39
N ASP A 2 -6.05 -2.63 -20.40
CA ASP A 2 -4.91 -1.69 -20.53
C ASP A 2 -3.94 -2.01 -21.68
N ARG A 3 -3.63 -3.29 -21.91
CA ARG A 3 -2.75 -3.70 -23.02
C ARG A 3 -3.39 -3.48 -24.40
N GLU A 4 -4.71 -3.57 -24.51
CA GLU A 4 -5.42 -3.43 -25.80
C GLU A 4 -5.43 -1.98 -26.27
N ILE A 5 -5.68 -1.03 -25.36
CA ILE A 5 -5.65 0.41 -25.66
C ILE A 5 -4.23 0.82 -26.11
N GLN A 6 -3.21 0.30 -25.44
CA GLN A 6 -1.82 0.56 -25.81
C GLN A 6 -1.52 0.06 -27.24
N THR A 7 -1.91 -1.17 -27.58
CA THR A 7 -1.74 -1.72 -28.94
C THR A 7 -2.47 -0.89 -29.99
N LEU A 8 -3.69 -0.44 -29.68
CA LEU A 8 -4.52 0.38 -30.58
C LEU A 8 -3.89 1.75 -30.87
N LEU A 9 -3.32 2.40 -29.85
CA LEU A 9 -2.64 3.69 -30.02
C LEU A 9 -1.34 3.53 -30.82
N LEU A 10 -0.60 2.43 -30.62
CA LEU A 10 0.63 2.15 -31.36
C LEU A 10 0.38 1.78 -32.83
N SER A 11 -0.77 1.16 -33.14
CA SER A 11 -1.12 0.77 -34.51
C SER A 11 -1.63 1.93 -35.38
N HIS A 12 -2.01 3.08 -34.79
CA HIS A 12 -2.60 4.22 -35.50
C HIS A 12 -1.71 5.48 -35.42
N LYS A 13 -0.98 5.77 -36.51
CA LYS A 13 0.01 6.86 -36.58
C LYS A 13 -0.56 8.29 -36.59
N HIS A 14 -1.87 8.45 -36.78
CA HIS A 14 -2.54 9.75 -36.94
C HIS A 14 -3.43 10.14 -35.76
N ILE A 15 -3.26 9.49 -34.60
CA ILE A 15 -3.97 9.86 -33.38
C ILE A 15 -3.12 10.88 -32.61
N HIS A 16 -3.69 12.04 -32.33
CA HIS A 16 -3.06 13.07 -31.51
C HIS A 16 -3.76 13.16 -30.16
N LEU A 17 -3.02 12.88 -29.10
CA LEU A 17 -3.50 13.03 -27.73
C LEU A 17 -3.03 14.37 -27.17
N ARG A 18 -3.96 15.13 -26.59
CA ARG A 18 -3.66 16.38 -25.88
C ARG A 18 -4.39 16.37 -24.55
N TRP A 19 -3.69 16.76 -23.50
CA TRP A 19 -4.31 16.98 -22.19
C TRP A 19 -4.96 18.37 -22.17
N LEU A 20 -6.22 18.41 -21.75
CA LEU A 20 -6.95 19.65 -21.50
C LEU A 20 -7.35 19.69 -20.03
N LYS A 21 -7.32 20.89 -19.45
CA LYS A 21 -7.68 21.10 -18.05
C LYS A 21 -9.20 20.89 -17.87
N ALA A 22 -9.56 20.13 -16.84
CA ALA A 22 -10.96 19.95 -16.43
C ALA A 22 -11.55 21.21 -15.78
N HIS A 23 -12.87 21.37 -15.93
CA HIS A 23 -13.68 22.42 -15.27
C HIS A 23 -13.27 23.87 -15.60
N VAL A 24 -12.97 24.16 -16.87
CA VAL A 24 -12.59 25.51 -17.35
C VAL A 24 -13.54 26.02 -18.45
N GLY A 25 -14.74 25.49 -18.60
CA GLY A 25 -15.71 25.95 -19.61
C GLY A 25 -15.56 25.29 -20.98
N TYR A 26 -14.71 24.27 -21.15
CA TYR A 26 -14.60 23.54 -22.42
C TYR A 26 -15.83 22.63 -22.60
N LEU A 27 -16.78 23.06 -23.44
CA LEU A 27 -18.08 22.41 -23.62
C LEU A 27 -18.00 20.88 -23.84
N GLY A 28 -17.09 20.42 -24.69
CA GLY A 28 -16.92 18.98 -24.96
C GLY A 28 -16.42 18.20 -23.73
N ASN A 29 -15.51 18.80 -22.95
CA ASN A 29 -14.98 18.19 -21.74
C ASN A 29 -16.02 18.17 -20.62
N GLU A 30 -16.77 19.27 -20.47
CA GLU A 30 -17.85 19.37 -19.48
C GLU A 30 -19.01 18.43 -19.79
N CYS A 31 -19.35 18.27 -21.08
CA CYS A 31 -20.33 17.29 -21.52
C CYS A 31 -19.89 15.86 -21.17
N VAL A 32 -18.63 15.50 -21.45
CA VAL A 32 -18.08 14.18 -21.10
C VAL A 32 -18.06 13.98 -19.57
N ASP A 33 -17.65 14.97 -18.79
CA ASP A 33 -17.67 14.91 -17.33
C ASP A 33 -19.10 14.73 -16.78
N GLN A 34 -20.07 15.44 -17.35
CA GLN A 34 -21.46 15.35 -16.97
C GLN A 34 -22.01 13.95 -17.29
N LEU A 35 -21.72 13.43 -18.49
CA LEU A 35 -22.10 12.08 -18.90
C LEU A 35 -21.46 11.01 -18.00
N ALA A 36 -20.19 11.18 -17.63
CA ALA A 36 -19.49 10.27 -16.72
C ALA A 36 -20.13 10.29 -15.31
N LYS A 37 -20.49 11.47 -14.79
CA LYS A 37 -21.22 11.60 -13.51
C LYS A 37 -22.59 10.92 -13.57
N GLU A 38 -23.32 11.12 -14.65
CA GLU A 38 -24.61 10.46 -14.87
C GLU A 38 -24.49 8.94 -15.00
N ALA A 39 -23.42 8.44 -15.62
CA ALA A 39 -23.18 7.00 -15.73
C ALA A 39 -22.99 6.35 -14.35
N ILE A 40 -22.37 7.06 -13.41
CA ILE A 40 -22.17 6.58 -12.02
C ILE A 40 -23.51 6.52 -11.26
N THR A 41 -24.45 7.42 -11.56
CA THR A 41 -25.76 7.47 -10.87
C THR A 41 -26.84 6.59 -11.52
N LYS A 42 -26.68 6.23 -12.80
CA LYS A 42 -27.62 5.37 -13.54
C LYS A 42 -27.40 3.87 -13.30
N GLY A 43 -26.32 3.46 -12.63
CA GLY A 43 -26.09 2.08 -12.23
C GLY A 43 -26.89 1.69 -10.98
N ASP A 44 -27.17 0.40 -10.81
CA ASP A 44 -27.77 -0.09 -9.57
C ASP A 44 -26.88 0.29 -8.38
N PRO A 45 -27.42 0.89 -7.31
CA PRO A 45 -26.62 1.25 -6.16
C PRO A 45 -25.96 0.00 -5.59
N PHE A 46 -24.62 -0.02 -5.61
CA PHE A 46 -23.87 -1.11 -5.02
C PHE A 46 -23.94 -0.99 -3.49
N PHE A 47 -24.92 -1.68 -2.91
CA PHE A 47 -25.04 -1.75 -1.46
C PHE A 47 -23.97 -2.67 -0.91
N LEU A 48 -22.99 -2.07 -0.24
CA LEU A 48 -22.06 -2.83 0.57
C LEU A 48 -22.83 -3.41 1.77
N PRO A 49 -22.87 -4.75 1.95
CA PRO A 49 -23.61 -5.37 3.06
C PRO A 49 -23.04 -5.02 4.44
N LYS A 50 -21.81 -4.50 4.48
CA LYS A 50 -21.14 -4.03 5.70
C LYS A 50 -20.52 -2.66 5.46
N PRO A 51 -20.41 -1.79 6.49
CA PRO A 51 -19.75 -0.50 6.35
C PRO A 51 -18.31 -0.63 5.82
N LEU A 52 -17.85 0.39 5.09
CA LEU A 52 -16.46 0.44 4.59
C LEU A 52 -15.42 0.32 5.71
N SER A 53 -15.72 0.85 6.91
CA SER A 53 -14.85 0.74 8.08
C SER A 53 -14.61 -0.72 8.47
N TYR A 54 -15.66 -1.53 8.44
CA TYR A 54 -15.59 -2.97 8.73
C TYR A 54 -14.76 -3.70 7.69
N GLN A 55 -14.98 -3.44 6.40
CA GLN A 55 -14.19 -4.08 5.35
C GLN A 55 -12.70 -3.71 5.45
N LYS A 56 -12.40 -2.45 5.77
CA LYS A 56 -11.03 -2.00 6.04
C LYS A 56 -10.42 -2.68 7.26
N SER A 57 -11.20 -2.93 8.33
CA SER A 57 -10.69 -3.65 9.50
C SER A 57 -10.39 -5.11 9.19
N GLU A 58 -11.24 -5.78 8.40
CA GLU A 58 -11.01 -7.16 7.96
C GLU A 58 -9.72 -7.27 7.15
N ILE A 59 -9.51 -6.39 6.17
CA ILE A 59 -8.29 -6.37 5.34
C ILE A 59 -7.05 -6.13 6.21
N ARG A 60 -7.11 -5.19 7.15
CA ARG A 60 -6.01 -4.93 8.10
C ARG A 60 -5.72 -6.14 8.99
N SER A 61 -6.76 -6.81 9.47
CA SER A 61 -6.59 -8.01 10.29
C SER A 61 -5.95 -9.15 9.49
N ALA A 62 -6.42 -9.39 8.26
CA ALA A 62 -5.85 -10.41 7.39
C ALA A 62 -4.39 -10.11 7.04
N ALA A 63 -4.06 -8.85 6.72
CA ALA A 63 -2.69 -8.44 6.44
C ALA A 63 -1.77 -8.60 7.66
N LEU A 64 -2.24 -8.27 8.87
CA LEU A 64 -1.47 -8.52 10.09
C LEU A 64 -1.23 -10.02 10.32
N ASN A 65 -2.24 -10.86 10.12
CA ASN A 65 -2.09 -12.31 10.31
C ASN A 65 -1.06 -12.89 9.34
N ILE A 66 -1.15 -12.54 8.05
CA ILE A 66 -0.15 -12.96 7.05
C ILE A 66 1.25 -12.48 7.45
N TRP A 67 1.36 -11.25 7.96
CA TRP A 67 2.64 -10.70 8.35
C TRP A 67 3.19 -11.37 9.62
N GLN A 68 2.32 -11.70 10.58
CA GLN A 68 2.66 -12.46 11.77
C GLN A 68 3.14 -13.87 11.40
N ASP A 69 2.43 -14.57 10.51
CA ASP A 69 2.82 -15.90 10.05
C ASP A 69 4.20 -15.88 9.39
N ASN A 70 4.47 -14.87 8.55
CA ASN A 70 5.78 -14.69 7.94
C ASN A 70 6.85 -14.33 8.99
N TRP A 71 6.49 -13.59 10.04
CA TRP A 71 7.39 -13.21 11.11
C TRP A 71 7.77 -14.40 11.99
N ASP A 72 6.80 -15.25 12.32
CA ASP A 72 7.00 -16.43 13.16
C ASP A 72 7.80 -17.51 12.45
N ASN A 73 7.53 -17.73 11.16
CA ASN A 73 8.17 -18.77 10.35
C ASN A 73 9.40 -18.29 9.58
N GLY A 74 9.74 -17.00 9.65
CA GLY A 74 10.89 -16.44 8.96
C GLY A 74 12.22 -16.91 9.56
N GLU A 75 13.19 -17.24 8.69
CA GLU A 75 14.54 -17.64 9.08
C GLU A 75 15.46 -16.44 9.41
N THR A 76 15.19 -15.27 8.83
CA THR A 76 15.98 -14.05 9.05
C THR A 76 15.43 -13.24 10.23
N GLY A 77 16.31 -12.60 11.00
CA GLY A 77 15.89 -11.63 12.03
C GLY A 77 15.40 -12.27 13.33
N ARG A 78 15.81 -13.51 13.63
CA ARG A 78 15.38 -14.27 14.83
C ARG A 78 15.66 -13.54 16.15
N SER A 79 16.79 -12.86 16.29
CA SER A 79 17.08 -12.05 17.49
C SER A 79 16.09 -10.89 17.68
N THR A 80 15.66 -10.26 16.59
CA THR A 80 14.62 -9.24 16.62
C THR A 80 13.25 -9.85 16.94
N HIS A 81 12.95 -11.05 16.43
CA HIS A 81 11.72 -11.80 16.74
C HIS A 81 11.63 -12.16 18.23
N GLU A 82 12.73 -12.57 18.86
CA GLU A 82 12.77 -12.88 20.30
C GLU A 82 12.38 -11.68 21.17
N ILE A 83 12.77 -10.46 20.75
CA ILE A 83 12.48 -9.23 21.49
C ILE A 83 11.07 -8.71 21.14
N VAL A 84 10.65 -8.85 19.88
CA VAL A 84 9.35 -8.38 19.38
C VAL A 84 8.67 -9.52 18.63
N PRO A 85 8.05 -10.47 19.35
CA PRO A 85 7.46 -11.65 18.72
C PRO A 85 6.14 -11.33 18.00
N ARG A 86 5.50 -10.20 18.33
CA ARG A 86 4.21 -9.81 17.75
C ARG A 86 4.33 -8.62 16.82
N VAL A 87 3.85 -8.78 15.59
CA VAL A 87 3.75 -7.68 14.64
C VAL A 87 2.59 -6.75 15.02
N SER A 88 2.77 -5.46 14.76
CA SER A 88 1.74 -4.47 15.05
C SER A 88 1.86 -3.28 14.09
N TYR A 89 0.75 -2.57 13.89
CA TYR A 89 0.74 -1.30 13.14
C TYR A 89 1.26 -0.11 13.95
N LYS A 90 1.41 -0.26 15.27
CA LYS A 90 1.98 0.78 16.10
C LYS A 90 3.51 0.66 16.02
N PRO A 91 4.22 1.76 15.72
CA PRO A 91 5.67 1.75 15.80
C PRO A 91 6.08 1.48 17.25
N LEU A 92 7.18 0.77 17.42
CA LEU A 92 7.83 0.66 18.72
C LEU A 92 8.43 2.01 19.07
N GLU A 93 8.31 2.43 20.33
CA GLU A 93 8.88 3.69 20.83
C GLU A 93 10.39 3.58 21.10
N TRP A 94 11.11 2.89 20.22
CA TRP A 94 12.56 2.72 20.31
C TRP A 94 13.28 3.88 19.66
N ASN A 95 14.37 4.31 20.28
CA ASN A 95 15.28 5.26 19.66
C ASN A 95 16.13 4.58 18.57
N ARG A 96 16.94 5.37 17.86
CA ARG A 96 17.73 4.88 16.73
C ARG A 96 18.77 3.85 17.17
N GLU A 97 19.39 4.05 18.33
CA GLU A 97 20.43 3.20 18.89
C GLU A 97 19.87 1.83 19.28
N GLU A 98 18.71 1.80 19.93
CA GLU A 98 17.98 0.58 20.30
C GLU A 98 17.53 -0.19 19.05
N LEU A 99 17.01 0.50 18.03
CA LEU A 99 16.64 -0.13 16.77
C LEU A 99 17.87 -0.75 16.07
N MET A 100 19.00 -0.04 16.04
CA MET A 100 20.26 -0.54 15.46
C MET A 100 20.80 -1.75 16.22
N PHE A 101 20.74 -1.70 17.55
CA PHE A 101 21.16 -2.80 18.43
C PHE A 101 20.35 -4.06 18.16
N VAL A 102 19.01 -3.95 18.22
CA VAL A 102 18.10 -5.09 18.10
C VAL A 102 18.08 -5.69 16.71
N THR A 103 18.17 -4.85 15.66
CA THR A 103 18.19 -5.32 14.28
C THR A 103 19.56 -5.78 13.80
N GLY A 104 20.60 -5.65 14.63
CA GLY A 104 21.99 -5.94 14.27
C GLY A 104 22.48 -5.10 13.10
N ARG A 105 21.84 -3.95 12.85
CA ARG A 105 22.16 -3.05 11.73
C ARG A 105 22.91 -1.84 12.26
N GLY A 106 24.18 -1.75 11.89
CA GLY A 106 25.06 -0.64 12.25
C GLY A 106 26.34 -1.11 12.92
N SER A 107 27.36 -0.26 12.94
CA SER A 107 28.64 -0.53 13.60
C SER A 107 28.45 -0.46 15.12
N PHE A 108 27.84 -1.48 15.71
CA PHE A 108 27.89 -1.64 17.16
C PHE A 108 29.32 -2.04 17.52
N PRO A 109 29.98 -1.31 18.43
CA PRO A 109 31.35 -1.64 18.73
C PRO A 109 31.44 -2.98 19.47
N SER A 110 32.31 -3.86 18.98
CA SER A 110 32.49 -5.24 19.45
C SER A 110 32.99 -5.38 20.90
N TYR A 111 33.32 -4.26 21.58
CA TYR A 111 33.87 -4.27 22.94
C TYR A 111 32.86 -4.53 24.05
N LEU A 112 31.56 -4.66 23.75
CA LEU A 112 30.55 -5.09 24.72
C LEU A 112 30.33 -6.61 24.75
N GLN A 113 31.00 -7.37 23.88
CA GLN A 113 30.80 -8.82 23.73
C GLN A 113 31.61 -9.67 24.74
N SER A 114 32.44 -9.07 25.61
CA SER A 114 33.33 -9.80 26.52
C SER A 114 32.89 -9.81 27.99
N SER A 115 31.62 -9.54 28.30
CA SER A 115 31.09 -9.62 29.67
C SER A 115 29.99 -10.66 29.77
N ASN A 116 30.30 -11.93 29.49
CA ASN A 116 29.58 -13.12 30.00
C ASN A 116 30.42 -14.38 29.72
N THR A 117 31.10 -14.85 30.77
CA THR A 117 31.81 -16.14 31.01
C THR A 117 32.88 -16.59 30.01
#